data_AF-A0A957QSU4-F1
#
_entry.id   AF-A0A957QSU4-F1
#
_cell.length_a   1.000
_cell.length_b   1.000
_cell.length_c   1.000
_cell.angle_alpha   90.00
_cell.angle_beta   90.00
_cell.angle_gamma   90.00
#
_symmetry.space_group_name_H-M   'P 1'
#
loop_
_entity.id
_entity.type
_entity.pdbx_description
1 polymer ?
#
loop_
_entity_poly.entity_id
_entity_poly.type
_entity_poly.pdbx_seq_one_letter_code
_entity_poly.pdbx_strand_id
1 'polypeptide(L)'
;MSRNGRLPDDLRVVALAGGVGGAKLAAGLQAVLAPGALSVIVNTGDDFEMWGLTICPDLDTVMYNLAGVNNAENGWGRAGETFETLRAMELLGGEDWFRLGNLDLAVHLRRTEWLNQGVGLTEITERLRRAFGIQNAILPMSDTPVRTLVHTDEGDLPFQHYFVRRRCEPCVIDVTFVGAAEAGLSEAVHAALATADVIVVCPSNPYLSVDPILSVGNLRGLLSHVRAPKVAVAPIVGGKALKGPAAKMMREMGLPVTPVTIAAHYDGLLDGFILDMEDAAAADHVRMPALVTNTIMTTLDDKVALAEAALHFALGLKGQQHQPVAKSRAAAANR
;
A
#
# COMPACT_ATOMS: atom_id res chain seq x y z
N MET A 1 -7.86 -16.00 -24.81
CA MET A 1 -6.85 -16.82 -24.10
C MET A 1 -5.52 -16.66 -24.85
N SER A 2 -4.65 -15.75 -24.40
CA SER A 2 -3.29 -15.67 -24.93
C SER A 2 -2.53 -16.92 -24.47
N ARG A 3 -1.94 -17.65 -25.43
CA ARG A 3 -1.31 -18.97 -25.25
C ARG A 3 0.15 -18.92 -24.77
N ASN A 4 0.66 -17.76 -24.37
CA ASN A 4 1.93 -17.62 -23.67
C ASN A 4 1.66 -16.73 -22.45
N GLY A 5 1.94 -17.22 -21.24
CA GLY A 5 1.75 -16.51 -19.95
C GLY A 5 2.65 -15.29 -19.76
N ARG A 6 2.80 -14.45 -20.79
CA ARG A 6 3.54 -13.20 -20.76
C ARG A 6 2.55 -12.04 -20.63
N LEU A 7 2.85 -11.11 -19.74
CA LEU A 7 2.06 -9.88 -19.55
C LEU A 7 2.12 -8.99 -20.81
N PRO A 8 1.06 -8.23 -21.13
CA PRO A 8 1.10 -7.27 -22.24
C PRO A 8 2.19 -6.21 -22.01
N ASP A 9 2.98 -5.91 -23.05
CA ASP A 9 4.10 -4.96 -22.94
C ASP A 9 3.64 -3.50 -22.69
N ASP A 10 2.38 -3.18 -22.99
CA ASP A 10 1.74 -1.87 -22.79
C ASP A 10 0.89 -1.77 -21.51
N LEU A 11 0.87 -2.83 -20.69
CA LEU A 11 0.03 -2.93 -19.48
C LEU A 11 0.33 -1.81 -18.48
N ARG A 12 -0.65 -0.98 -18.13
CA ARG A 12 -0.51 0.05 -17.08
C ARG A 12 -1.08 -0.43 -15.75
N VAL A 13 -0.27 -0.38 -14.70
CA VAL A 13 -0.67 -0.85 -13.37
C VAL A 13 -0.61 0.28 -12.36
N VAL A 14 -1.69 0.44 -11.61
CA VAL A 14 -1.70 1.28 -10.41
C VAL A 14 -1.64 0.38 -9.18
N ALA A 15 -0.72 0.67 -8.26
CA ALA A 15 -0.63 -0.02 -6.97
C ALA A 15 -0.97 0.95 -5.83
N LEU A 16 -1.84 0.54 -4.91
CA LEU A 16 -2.05 1.24 -3.64
C LEU A 16 -1.15 0.58 -2.58
N ALA A 17 -0.24 1.34 -1.99
CA ALA A 17 0.77 0.78 -1.10
C ALA A 17 1.03 1.66 0.13
N GLY A 18 1.27 0.99 1.25
CA GLY A 18 1.90 1.56 2.44
C GLY A 18 2.64 0.48 3.22
N GLY A 19 3.59 0.89 4.04
CA GLY A 19 4.50 0.02 4.79
C GLY A 19 5.29 -0.97 3.93
N VAL A 20 5.90 -1.93 4.63
CA VAL A 20 6.85 -2.89 4.04
C VAL A 20 6.18 -3.89 3.09
N GLY A 21 4.99 -4.39 3.44
CA GLY A 21 4.25 -5.34 2.59
C GLY A 21 3.88 -4.73 1.24
N GLY A 22 3.42 -3.48 1.27
CA GLY A 22 3.13 -2.65 0.09
C GLY A 22 4.35 -2.49 -0.81
N ALA A 23 5.46 -2.04 -0.22
CA ALA A 23 6.71 -1.80 -0.93
C ALA A 23 7.31 -3.08 -1.55
N LYS A 24 7.17 -4.23 -0.89
CA LYS A 24 7.64 -5.52 -1.41
C LYS A 24 6.88 -5.93 -2.68
N LEU A 25 5.54 -5.86 -2.68
CA LEU A 25 4.78 -6.20 -3.87
C LEU A 25 4.99 -5.17 -4.98
N ALA A 26 5.10 -3.88 -4.65
CA ALA A 26 5.43 -2.84 -5.63
C ALA A 26 6.79 -3.11 -6.32
N ALA A 27 7.80 -3.60 -5.59
CA ALA A 27 9.07 -4.02 -6.18
C ALA A 27 8.92 -5.24 -7.09
N GLY A 28 8.07 -6.20 -6.73
CA GLY A 28 7.71 -7.34 -7.61
C GLY A 28 7.03 -6.88 -8.90
N LEU A 29 6.05 -5.98 -8.80
CA LEU A 29 5.36 -5.38 -9.94
C LEU A 29 6.35 -4.63 -10.85
N GLN A 30 7.28 -3.85 -10.29
CA GLN A 30 8.32 -3.17 -11.07
C GLN A 30 9.21 -4.15 -11.84
N ALA A 31 9.53 -5.31 -11.26
CA ALA A 31 10.42 -6.29 -11.89
C ALA A 31 9.78 -7.00 -13.09
N VAL A 32 8.44 -7.06 -13.17
CA VAL A 32 7.71 -7.80 -14.21
C VAL A 32 7.06 -6.90 -15.26
N LEU A 33 7.00 -5.59 -14.99
CA LEU A 33 6.40 -4.60 -15.88
C LEU A 33 7.47 -3.84 -16.68
N ALA A 34 7.08 -3.32 -17.83
CA ALA A 34 7.94 -2.42 -18.60
C ALA A 34 8.26 -1.14 -17.78
N PRO A 35 9.46 -0.54 -17.95
CA PRO A 35 9.78 0.72 -17.30
C PRO A 35 8.72 1.82 -17.50
N GLY A 36 8.27 2.43 -16.41
CA GLY A 36 7.25 3.49 -16.43
C GLY A 36 5.81 2.99 -16.55
N ALA A 37 5.59 1.66 -16.56
CA ALA A 37 4.26 1.07 -16.60
C ALA A 37 3.59 0.97 -15.22
N LEU A 38 4.36 1.11 -14.14
CA LEU A 38 3.84 1.10 -12.77
C LEU A 38 3.73 2.53 -12.22
N SER A 39 2.58 2.81 -11.59
CA SER A 39 2.35 3.97 -10.74
C SER A 39 1.97 3.50 -9.34
N VAL A 40 2.76 3.85 -8.33
CA VAL A 40 2.46 3.50 -6.93
C VAL A 40 1.88 4.73 -6.24
N ILE A 41 0.62 4.65 -5.80
CA ILE A 41 -0.02 5.65 -4.94
C ILE A 41 0.26 5.24 -3.50
N VAL A 42 0.95 6.10 -2.77
CA VAL A 42 1.54 5.78 -1.47
C VAL A 42 0.85 6.55 -0.35
N ASN A 43 0.59 5.85 0.74
CA ASN A 43 0.10 6.44 1.99
C ASN A 43 1.02 7.58 2.47
N THR A 44 0.42 8.70 2.87
CA THR A 44 1.11 9.81 3.57
C THR A 44 0.48 10.12 4.93
N GLY A 45 -0.44 9.28 5.41
CA GLY A 45 -1.05 9.39 6.75
C GLY A 45 -0.04 9.18 7.88
N ASP A 46 1.06 8.50 7.58
CA ASP A 46 2.14 8.16 8.51
C ASP A 46 3.23 9.25 8.56
N ASP A 47 3.11 10.28 7.72
CA ASP A 47 4.06 11.39 7.65
C ASP A 47 4.00 12.22 8.93
N PHE A 48 5.15 12.71 9.39
CA PHE A 48 5.28 13.47 10.62
C PHE A 48 6.55 14.33 10.61
N GLU A 49 6.67 15.18 11.62
CA GLU A 49 7.81 16.06 11.80
C GLU A 49 8.64 15.65 13.02
N MET A 50 9.97 15.59 12.87
CA MET A 50 10.92 15.35 13.96
C MET A 50 12.19 16.15 13.71
N TRP A 51 12.71 16.80 14.75
CA TRP A 51 13.86 17.72 14.64
C TRP A 51 13.67 18.83 13.58
N GLY A 52 12.43 19.22 13.31
CA GLY A 52 12.07 20.19 12.27
C GLY A 52 12.12 19.64 10.84
N LEU A 53 12.29 18.32 10.67
CA LEU A 53 12.34 17.65 9.38
C LEU A 53 11.02 16.92 9.10
N THR A 54 10.53 17.01 7.87
CA THR A 54 9.40 16.21 7.40
C THR A 54 9.87 14.81 6.99
N ILE A 55 9.30 13.80 7.65
CA ILE A 55 9.59 12.40 7.42
C ILE A 55 8.36 11.76 6.78
N CYS A 56 8.56 10.99 5.71
CA CYS A 56 7.48 10.34 4.97
C CYS A 56 7.75 8.83 4.87
N PRO A 57 7.48 8.05 5.95
CA PRO A 57 8.00 6.69 6.10
C PRO A 57 7.60 5.74 4.97
N ASP A 58 6.35 5.84 4.49
CA ASP A 58 5.84 4.95 3.45
C ASP A 58 6.37 5.32 2.06
N LEU A 59 6.47 6.61 1.73
CA LEU A 59 7.14 7.09 0.51
C LEU A 59 8.60 6.64 0.48
N ASP A 60 9.32 6.81 1.59
CA ASP A 60 10.73 6.43 1.70
C ASP A 60 10.90 4.91 1.61
N THR A 61 10.05 4.13 2.28
CA THR A 61 10.08 2.66 2.22
C THR A 61 9.80 2.13 0.81
N VAL A 62 8.82 2.68 0.09
CA VAL A 62 8.53 2.32 -1.30
C VAL A 62 9.70 2.70 -2.20
N MET A 63 10.20 3.93 -2.08
CA MET A 63 11.33 4.42 -2.87
C MET A 63 12.57 3.54 -2.68
N TYR A 64 12.94 3.18 -1.45
CA TYR A 64 14.12 2.37 -1.18
C TYR A 64 13.98 0.92 -1.68
N ASN A 65 12.78 0.33 -1.62
CA ASN A 65 12.54 -1.00 -2.18
C ASN A 65 12.63 -0.99 -3.72
N LEU A 66 12.04 0.01 -4.37
CA LEU A 66 12.10 0.13 -5.84
C LEU A 66 13.51 0.47 -6.34
N ALA A 67 14.30 1.19 -5.55
CA ALA A 67 15.71 1.46 -5.86
C ALA A 67 16.66 0.30 -5.52
N GLY A 68 16.20 -0.73 -4.81
CA GLY A 68 17.03 -1.85 -4.37
C GLY A 68 18.07 -1.49 -3.31
N VAL A 69 17.84 -0.41 -2.54
CA VAL A 69 18.75 0.09 -1.49
C VAL A 69 18.19 -0.06 -0.08
N ASN A 70 17.02 -0.68 0.07
CA ASN A 70 16.39 -0.91 1.37
C ASN A 70 17.22 -1.86 2.23
N ASN A 71 17.14 -1.70 3.55
CA ASN A 71 17.69 -2.67 4.49
C ASN A 71 16.81 -3.93 4.53
N ALA A 72 17.34 -5.07 4.08
CA ALA A 72 16.60 -6.33 4.05
C ALA A 72 16.37 -6.95 5.44
N GLU A 73 17.28 -6.71 6.39
CA GLU A 73 17.22 -7.30 7.74
C GLU A 73 16.10 -6.66 8.57
N ASN A 74 16.10 -5.32 8.65
CA ASN A 74 15.08 -4.58 9.40
C ASN A 74 13.77 -4.46 8.59
N GLY A 75 13.89 -4.46 7.26
CA GLY A 75 12.79 -4.27 6.31
C GLY A 75 12.32 -2.84 6.14
N TRP A 76 12.96 -1.88 6.82
CA TRP A 76 12.75 -0.43 6.70
C TRP A 76 14.12 0.28 6.79
N GLY A 77 14.18 1.53 6.32
CA GLY A 77 15.44 2.26 6.18
C GLY A 77 16.34 1.71 5.07
N ARG A 78 17.55 2.24 4.97
CA ARG A 78 18.52 1.92 3.90
C ARG A 78 19.60 0.95 4.36
N ALA A 79 20.08 0.13 3.43
CA ALA A 79 21.27 -0.67 3.64
C ALA A 79 22.50 0.24 3.80
N GLY A 80 23.46 -0.17 4.65
CA GLY A 80 24.66 0.61 4.92
C GLY A 80 24.46 1.84 5.80
N GLU A 81 23.34 1.91 6.55
CA GLU A 81 23.08 3.03 7.43
C GLU A 81 23.96 3.07 8.67
N THR A 82 24.24 4.29 9.10
CA THR A 82 24.89 4.59 10.37
C THR A 82 24.03 5.58 11.15
N PHE A 83 24.22 5.67 12.47
CA PHE A 83 23.30 6.34 13.40
C PHE A 83 24.01 7.34 14.32
N GLU A 84 25.12 7.91 13.87
CA GLU A 84 25.94 8.85 14.63
C GLU A 84 25.18 10.14 14.92
N THR A 85 24.41 10.66 13.95
CA THR A 85 23.58 11.85 14.20
C THR A 85 22.52 11.57 15.26
N LEU A 86 21.86 10.40 15.20
CA LEU A 86 20.89 10.00 16.23
C LEU A 86 21.52 9.94 17.63
N ARG A 87 22.70 9.31 17.77
CA ARG A 87 23.43 9.26 19.05
C ARG A 87 23.83 10.65 19.54
N ALA A 88 24.25 11.53 18.63
CA ALA A 88 24.59 12.90 18.98
C ALA A 88 23.34 13.70 19.42
N MET A 89 22.19 13.47 18.78
CA MET A 89 20.92 14.08 19.16
C MET A 89 20.48 13.63 20.55
N GLU A 90 20.58 12.34 20.88
CA GLU A 90 20.30 11.82 22.22
C GLU A 90 21.17 12.51 23.29
N LEU A 91 22.48 12.64 23.04
CA LEU A 91 23.40 13.32 23.95
C LEU A 91 23.03 14.80 24.17
N LEU A 92 22.44 15.44 23.18
CA LEU A 92 21.99 16.84 23.24
C LEU A 92 20.55 16.99 23.80
N GLY A 93 19.90 15.89 24.20
CA GLY A 93 18.53 15.89 24.72
C GLY A 93 17.44 15.99 23.65
N GLY A 94 17.79 15.73 22.38
CA GLY A 94 16.83 15.60 21.30
C GLY A 94 16.04 14.29 21.37
N GLU A 95 14.87 14.27 20.74
CA GLU A 95 14.07 13.04 20.62
C GLU A 95 14.83 11.95 19.86
N ASP A 96 14.75 10.70 20.29
CA ASP A 96 15.50 9.56 19.72
C ASP A 96 14.61 8.33 19.44
N TRP A 97 13.31 8.45 19.73
CA TRP A 97 12.35 7.35 19.69
C TRP A 97 12.10 6.80 18.28
N PHE A 98 12.37 7.60 17.23
CA PHE A 98 12.36 7.16 15.84
C PHE A 98 13.81 7.09 15.31
N ARG A 99 14.18 5.91 14.79
CA ARG A 99 15.56 5.67 14.35
C ARG A 99 15.83 6.28 12.98
N LEU A 100 16.40 7.48 12.97
CA LEU A 100 16.86 8.16 11.75
C LEU A 100 18.32 7.82 11.47
N GLY A 101 18.57 7.21 10.31
CA GLY A 101 19.92 6.97 9.82
C GLY A 101 20.49 8.18 9.08
N ASN A 102 21.81 8.24 8.93
CA ASN A 102 22.50 9.38 8.33
C ASN A 102 22.25 9.51 6.81
N LEU A 103 22.11 8.41 6.09
CA LEU A 103 21.77 8.43 4.65
C LEU A 103 20.31 8.84 4.43
N ASP A 104 19.42 8.46 5.33
CA ASP A 104 17.99 8.82 5.35
C ASP A 104 17.82 10.32 5.66
N LEU A 105 18.63 10.83 6.58
CA LEU A 105 18.66 12.24 6.95
C LEU A 105 18.87 13.16 5.73
N ALA A 106 19.70 12.76 4.76
CA ALA A 106 19.89 13.52 3.53
C ALA A 106 18.58 13.66 2.72
N VAL A 107 17.74 12.62 2.68
CA VAL A 107 16.43 12.64 2.02
C VAL A 107 15.50 13.61 2.76
N HIS A 108 15.45 13.52 4.09
CA HIS A 108 14.58 14.38 4.90
C HIS A 108 15.00 15.85 4.85
N LEU A 109 16.29 16.15 4.86
CA LEU A 109 16.84 17.50 4.69
C LEU A 109 16.42 18.10 3.35
N ARG A 110 16.62 17.37 2.25
CA ARG A 110 16.24 17.85 0.90
C ARG A 110 14.74 18.02 0.74
N ARG A 111 13.94 17.07 1.25
CA ARG A 111 12.47 17.17 1.26
C ARG A 111 12.02 18.42 2.01
N THR A 112 12.50 18.59 3.23
CA THR A 112 12.12 19.73 4.09
C THR A 112 12.52 21.06 3.46
N GLU A 113 13.73 21.14 2.88
CA GLU A 113 14.18 22.33 2.17
C GLU A 113 13.24 22.71 1.02
N TRP A 114 12.83 21.74 0.19
CA TRP A 114 11.91 22.00 -0.92
C TRP A 114 10.48 22.31 -0.48
N LEU A 115 9.98 21.67 0.57
CA LEU A 115 8.68 22.00 1.16
C LEU A 115 8.67 23.45 1.66
N ASN A 116 9.74 23.89 2.32
CA ASN A 116 9.90 25.29 2.77
C ASN A 116 10.00 26.29 1.61
N GLN A 117 10.35 25.84 0.41
CA GLN A 117 10.32 26.63 -0.83
C GLN A 117 8.94 26.62 -1.51
N GLY A 118 7.94 25.95 -0.93
CA GLY A 118 6.59 25.85 -1.48
C GLY A 118 6.42 24.79 -2.57
N VAL A 119 7.39 23.89 -2.75
CA VAL A 119 7.28 22.79 -3.72
C VAL A 119 6.37 21.70 -3.14
N GLY A 120 5.40 21.24 -3.92
CA GLY A 120 4.47 20.17 -3.50
C GLY A 120 5.16 18.80 -3.33
N LEU A 121 4.60 17.95 -2.46
CA LEU A 121 5.17 16.64 -2.13
C LEU A 121 5.28 15.72 -3.35
N THR A 122 4.35 15.79 -4.29
CA THR A 122 4.35 15.04 -5.56
C THR A 122 5.58 15.38 -6.38
N GLU A 123 5.90 16.67 -6.53
CA GLU A 123 7.09 17.09 -7.27
C GLU A 123 8.39 16.76 -6.51
N ILE A 124 8.38 16.85 -5.18
CA ILE A 124 9.53 16.45 -4.36
C ILE A 124 9.80 14.96 -4.52
N THR A 125 8.79 14.12 -4.40
CA THR A 125 8.89 12.67 -4.59
C THR A 125 9.36 12.35 -6.01
N GLU A 126 8.87 13.07 -7.02
CA GLU A 126 9.35 12.97 -8.41
C GLU A 126 10.86 13.23 -8.53
N ARG A 127 11.36 14.30 -7.91
CA ARG A 127 12.79 14.64 -7.90
C ARG A 127 13.62 13.57 -7.20
N LEU A 128 13.16 13.11 -6.04
CA LEU A 128 13.83 12.08 -5.25
C LEU A 128 13.90 10.76 -6.01
N ARG A 129 12.77 10.24 -6.52
CA ARG A 129 12.76 8.94 -7.21
C ARG A 129 13.70 8.92 -8.43
N ARG A 130 13.83 10.04 -9.16
CA ARG A 130 14.75 10.16 -10.30
C ARG A 130 16.21 10.12 -9.85
N ALA A 131 16.55 10.76 -8.73
CA ALA A 131 17.89 10.69 -8.15
C ALA A 131 18.27 9.26 -7.73
N PHE A 132 17.29 8.45 -7.34
CA PHE A 132 17.45 7.01 -7.06
C PHE A 132 17.38 6.11 -8.32
N GLY A 133 17.25 6.69 -9.52
CA GLY A 133 17.21 5.92 -10.78
C GLY A 133 15.91 5.16 -11.02
N ILE A 134 14.83 5.48 -10.30
CA ILE A 134 13.55 4.78 -10.41
C ILE A 134 12.76 5.33 -11.60
N GLN A 135 12.40 4.45 -12.54
CA GLN A 135 11.67 4.83 -13.76
C GLN A 135 10.15 4.93 -13.55
N ASN A 136 9.62 4.14 -12.62
CA ASN A 136 8.19 4.10 -12.28
C ASN A 136 7.77 5.28 -11.42
N ALA A 137 6.49 5.66 -11.49
CA ALA A 137 5.97 6.76 -10.68
C ALA A 137 5.76 6.33 -9.23
N ILE A 138 6.15 7.20 -8.30
CA ILE A 138 5.83 7.11 -6.87
C ILE A 138 5.07 8.39 -6.55
N LEU A 139 3.80 8.25 -6.18
CA LEU A 139 2.86 9.36 -6.02
C LEU A 139 2.38 9.37 -4.57
N PRO A 140 2.56 10.46 -3.81
CA PRO A 140 1.85 10.58 -2.54
C PRO A 140 0.35 10.57 -2.79
N MET A 141 -0.44 10.04 -1.85
CA MET A 141 -1.90 10.07 -1.95
C MET A 141 -2.47 11.50 -1.99
N SER A 142 -1.72 12.47 -1.45
CA SER A 142 -2.07 13.89 -1.38
C SER A 142 -0.82 14.75 -1.22
N ASP A 143 -0.82 15.97 -1.76
CA ASP A 143 0.14 17.02 -1.41
C ASP A 143 -0.25 17.75 -0.11
N THR A 144 -1.54 17.79 0.20
CA THR A 144 -2.08 18.32 1.46
C THR A 144 -1.80 17.32 2.58
N PRO A 145 -1.28 17.77 3.75
CA PRO A 145 -1.05 16.90 4.89
C PRO A 145 -2.32 16.17 5.35
N VAL A 146 -2.20 14.85 5.49
CA VAL A 146 -3.17 14.00 6.16
C VAL A 146 -2.41 13.25 7.25
N ARG A 147 -2.99 13.13 8.45
CA ARG A 147 -2.32 12.49 9.60
C ARG A 147 -3.23 11.43 10.22
N THR A 148 -2.71 10.21 10.34
CA THR A 148 -3.40 9.10 11.00
C THR A 148 -3.37 9.31 12.51
N LEU A 149 -4.55 9.39 13.12
CA LEU A 149 -4.76 9.48 14.56
C LEU A 149 -5.36 8.16 15.05
N VAL A 150 -4.70 7.53 16.02
CA VAL A 150 -5.14 6.26 16.61
C VAL A 150 -5.86 6.55 17.91
N HIS A 151 -7.13 6.19 18.00
CA HIS A 151 -7.92 6.30 19.22
C HIS A 151 -7.65 5.07 20.08
N THR A 152 -7.16 5.30 21.30
CA THR A 152 -6.77 4.21 22.21
C THR A 152 -7.47 4.30 23.56
N ASP A 153 -7.37 3.26 24.36
CA ASP A 153 -7.81 3.24 25.76
C ASP A 153 -7.07 4.24 26.67
N GLU A 154 -5.93 4.77 26.20
CA GLU A 154 -5.15 5.80 26.88
C GLU A 154 -5.31 7.20 26.26
N GLY A 155 -6.25 7.36 25.31
CA GLY A 155 -6.47 8.59 24.56
C GLY A 155 -5.89 8.55 23.14
N ASP A 156 -5.94 9.70 22.47
CA ASP A 156 -5.59 9.81 21.06
C ASP A 156 -4.08 9.95 20.86
N LEU A 157 -3.52 9.15 19.95
CA LEU A 157 -2.09 9.15 19.65
C LEU A 157 -1.83 9.33 18.15
N PRO A 158 -0.93 10.24 17.74
CA PRO A 158 -0.40 10.25 16.38
C PRO A 158 0.20 8.89 16.03
N PHE A 159 0.02 8.44 14.79
CA PHE A 159 0.36 7.07 14.41
C PHE A 159 1.79 6.65 14.77
N GLN A 160 2.81 7.48 14.50
CA GLN A 160 4.20 7.12 14.81
C GLN A 160 4.49 7.06 16.32
N HIS A 161 3.77 7.85 17.12
CA HIS A 161 3.83 7.73 18.58
C HIS A 161 3.22 6.41 19.05
N TYR A 162 2.07 6.03 18.51
CA TYR A 162 1.48 4.72 18.79
C TYR A 162 2.39 3.58 18.34
N PHE A 163 2.84 3.61 17.09
CA PHE A 163 3.52 2.50 16.43
C PHE A 163 4.95 2.29 16.91
N VAL A 164 5.75 3.36 16.96
CA VAL A 164 7.19 3.27 17.28
C VAL A 164 7.44 3.57 18.75
N ARG A 165 7.00 4.74 19.22
CA ARG A 165 7.33 5.21 20.58
C ARG A 165 6.66 4.36 21.67
N ARG A 166 5.37 4.06 21.49
CA ARG A 166 4.57 3.22 22.38
C ARG A 166 4.52 1.75 21.95
N ARG A 167 5.25 1.37 20.89
CA ARG A 167 5.39 -0.02 20.41
C ARG A 167 4.06 -0.77 20.23
N CYS A 168 3.03 -0.06 19.81
CA CYS A 168 1.65 -0.55 19.70
C CYS A 168 1.07 -1.10 21.01
N GLU A 169 1.59 -0.74 22.18
CA GLU A 169 1.12 -1.26 23.47
C GLU A 169 -0.32 -0.84 23.80
N PRO A 170 -0.72 0.44 23.66
CA PRO A 170 -2.11 0.86 23.90
C PRO A 170 -3.11 0.07 23.05
N CYS A 171 -4.30 -0.15 23.60
CA CYS A 171 -5.37 -0.89 22.92
C CYS A 171 -6.07 0.02 21.91
N VAL A 172 -6.18 -0.42 20.65
CA VAL A 172 -6.83 0.37 19.60
C VAL A 172 -8.34 0.23 19.67
N ILE A 173 -9.03 1.37 19.69
CA ILE A 173 -10.49 1.46 19.63
C ILE A 173 -10.95 1.81 18.21
N ASP A 174 -10.33 2.82 17.60
CA ASP A 174 -10.68 3.31 16.26
C ASP A 174 -9.50 4.08 15.62
N VAL A 175 -9.62 4.46 14.36
CA VAL A 175 -8.63 5.23 13.60
C VAL A 175 -9.32 6.34 12.80
N THR A 176 -8.78 7.56 12.84
CA THR A 176 -9.23 8.67 11.99
C THR A 176 -8.09 9.29 11.20
N PHE A 177 -8.43 9.99 10.12
CA PHE A 177 -7.47 10.63 9.21
C PHE A 177 -7.69 12.14 9.19
N VAL A 178 -6.91 12.85 10.01
CA VAL A 178 -7.02 14.31 10.17
C VAL A 178 -6.54 14.99 8.91
N GLY A 179 -7.36 15.89 8.34
CA GLY A 179 -7.08 16.63 7.10
C GLY A 179 -7.54 15.94 5.81
N ALA A 180 -8.09 14.71 5.90
CA ALA A 180 -8.51 13.96 4.71
C ALA A 180 -9.67 14.63 3.94
N ALA A 181 -10.55 15.36 4.63
CA ALA A 181 -11.69 16.03 4.01
C ALA A 181 -11.28 17.22 3.12
N GLU A 182 -10.18 17.89 3.46
CA GLU A 182 -9.60 19.01 2.72
C GLU A 182 -8.55 18.55 1.68
N ALA A 183 -8.05 17.32 1.82
CA ALA A 183 -7.05 16.76 0.94
C ALA A 183 -7.63 16.35 -0.42
N GLY A 184 -6.91 16.71 -1.49
CA GLY A 184 -7.24 16.36 -2.87
C GLY A 184 -6.20 15.43 -3.49
N LEU A 185 -6.61 14.70 -4.52
CA LEU A 185 -5.68 13.92 -5.34
C LEU A 185 -4.93 14.87 -6.29
N SER A 186 -3.64 14.59 -6.52
CA SER A 186 -2.86 15.33 -7.52
C SER A 186 -3.29 14.96 -8.94
N GLU A 187 -2.99 15.84 -9.91
CA GLU A 187 -3.23 15.55 -11.34
C GLU A 187 -2.53 14.27 -11.79
N ALA A 188 -1.34 13.99 -11.23
CA ALA A 188 -0.59 12.77 -11.52
C ALA A 188 -1.33 11.51 -11.05
N VAL A 189 -1.99 11.55 -9.89
CA VAL A 189 -2.84 10.45 -9.40
C VAL A 189 -4.05 10.25 -10.31
N HIS A 190 -4.73 11.33 -10.71
CA HIS A 190 -5.84 11.25 -11.65
C HIS A 190 -5.41 10.65 -13.00
N ALA A 191 -4.28 11.07 -13.55
CA ALA A 191 -3.75 10.55 -14.82
C ALA A 191 -3.39 9.06 -14.73
N ALA A 192 -2.80 8.64 -13.62
CA ALA A 192 -2.47 7.23 -13.39
C ALA A 192 -3.73 6.35 -13.34
N LEU A 193 -4.77 6.79 -12.62
CA LEU A 193 -6.03 6.05 -12.51
C LEU A 193 -6.80 6.00 -13.84
N ALA A 194 -6.79 7.10 -14.62
CA ALA A 194 -7.49 7.18 -15.90
C ALA A 194 -6.92 6.23 -16.96
N THR A 195 -5.64 5.88 -16.86
CA THR A 195 -4.94 5.01 -17.82
C THR A 195 -4.68 3.60 -17.30
N ALA A 196 -5.12 3.28 -16.07
CA ALA A 196 -4.87 1.99 -15.45
C ALA A 196 -5.58 0.85 -16.18
N ASP A 197 -4.86 -0.22 -16.46
CA ASP A 197 -5.40 -1.49 -16.93
C ASP A 197 -5.72 -2.46 -15.80
N VAL A 198 -5.01 -2.33 -14.67
CA VAL A 198 -5.18 -3.11 -13.45
C VAL A 198 -4.89 -2.21 -12.25
N ILE A 199 -5.68 -2.34 -11.19
CA ILE A 199 -5.40 -1.72 -9.90
C ILE A 199 -5.14 -2.82 -8.88
N VAL A 200 -4.00 -2.73 -8.19
CA VAL A 200 -3.59 -3.69 -7.16
C VAL A 200 -3.58 -2.98 -5.81
N VAL A 201 -4.37 -3.45 -4.86
CA VAL A 201 -4.22 -3.10 -3.45
C VAL A 201 -3.20 -4.07 -2.86
N CYS A 202 -2.01 -3.55 -2.54
CA CYS A 202 -0.92 -4.36 -2.03
C CYS A 202 -1.22 -4.91 -0.62
N PRO A 203 -0.48 -5.92 -0.12
CA PRO A 203 -0.70 -6.52 1.20
C PRO A 203 -0.18 -5.60 2.32
N SER A 204 -0.79 -4.43 2.43
CA SER A 204 -0.57 -3.40 3.43
C SER A 204 -1.62 -3.49 4.54
N ASN A 205 -1.41 -2.81 5.67
CA ASN A 205 -2.43 -2.76 6.72
C ASN A 205 -3.68 -2.05 6.16
N PRO A 206 -4.88 -2.66 6.20
CA PRO A 206 -6.07 -2.05 5.63
C PRO A 206 -6.40 -0.71 6.30
N TYR A 207 -6.35 -0.66 7.62
CA TYR A 207 -6.80 0.49 8.43
C TYR A 207 -5.76 1.62 8.49
N LEU A 208 -4.47 1.29 8.44
CA LEU A 208 -3.39 2.27 8.63
C LEU A 208 -2.68 2.67 7.34
N SER A 209 -2.79 1.87 6.29
CA SER A 209 -2.04 2.11 5.04
C SER A 209 -2.96 2.30 3.84
N VAL A 210 -4.04 1.52 3.71
CA VAL A 210 -4.92 1.61 2.54
C VAL A 210 -6.07 2.59 2.77
N ASP A 211 -6.71 2.54 3.93
CA ASP A 211 -7.82 3.44 4.27
C ASP A 211 -7.43 4.93 4.25
N PRO A 212 -6.25 5.37 4.71
CA PRO A 212 -5.82 6.75 4.50
C PRO A 212 -5.82 7.14 3.02
N ILE A 213 -5.31 6.27 2.14
CA ILE A 213 -5.28 6.50 0.68
C ILE A 213 -6.72 6.64 0.16
N LEU A 214 -7.62 5.74 0.56
CA LEU A 214 -9.02 5.74 0.14
C LEU A 214 -9.83 6.93 0.69
N SER A 215 -9.38 7.55 1.79
CA SER A 215 -10.05 8.67 2.45
C SER A 215 -9.87 10.02 1.75
N VAL A 216 -8.85 10.15 0.90
CA VAL A 216 -8.49 11.41 0.23
C VAL A 216 -9.27 11.60 -1.07
N GLY A 217 -9.76 12.83 -1.31
CA GLY A 217 -10.25 13.26 -2.62
C GLY A 217 -11.34 12.37 -3.24
N ASN A 218 -12.17 11.74 -2.40
CA ASN A 218 -13.17 10.75 -2.81
C ASN A 218 -12.58 9.60 -3.67
N LEU A 219 -11.35 9.18 -3.40
CA LEU A 219 -10.68 8.14 -4.17
C LEU A 219 -11.49 6.84 -4.18
N ARG A 220 -12.10 6.44 -3.05
CA ARG A 220 -12.99 5.27 -3.01
C ARG A 220 -14.13 5.39 -4.02
N GLY A 221 -14.77 6.55 -4.11
CA GLY A 221 -15.83 6.83 -5.08
C GLY A 221 -15.33 6.88 -6.52
N LEU A 222 -14.11 7.38 -6.77
CA LEU A 222 -13.50 7.35 -8.11
C LEU A 222 -13.22 5.90 -8.55
N LEU A 223 -12.62 5.09 -7.67
CA LEU A 223 -12.29 3.69 -7.96
C LEU A 223 -13.51 2.83 -8.26
N SER A 224 -14.69 3.13 -7.69
CA SER A 224 -15.92 2.39 -8.03
C SER A 224 -16.39 2.62 -9.47
N HIS A 225 -15.95 3.71 -10.12
CA HIS A 225 -16.27 4.02 -11.52
C HIS A 225 -15.16 3.60 -12.49
N VAL A 226 -13.98 3.24 -12.00
CA VAL A 226 -12.89 2.72 -12.83
C VAL A 226 -13.21 1.30 -13.28
N ARG A 227 -13.15 1.06 -14.60
CA ARG A 227 -13.43 -0.25 -15.23
C ARG A 227 -12.28 -1.24 -15.13
N ALA A 228 -11.07 -0.78 -14.80
CA ALA A 228 -9.94 -1.66 -14.58
C ALA A 228 -10.26 -2.62 -13.41
N PRO A 229 -9.95 -3.92 -13.52
CA PRO A 229 -10.12 -4.88 -12.45
C PRO A 229 -9.27 -4.43 -11.27
N LYS A 230 -9.89 -4.43 -10.10
CA LYS A 230 -9.25 -4.10 -8.84
C LYS A 230 -9.11 -5.36 -8.01
N VAL A 231 -7.88 -5.75 -7.74
CA VAL A 231 -7.58 -6.92 -6.90
C VAL A 231 -6.83 -6.49 -5.65
N ALA A 232 -7.04 -7.20 -4.54
CA ALA A 232 -6.26 -7.00 -3.32
C ALA A 232 -5.55 -8.29 -2.91
N VAL A 233 -4.36 -8.15 -2.33
CA VAL A 233 -3.66 -9.25 -1.66
C VAL A 233 -3.88 -9.13 -0.16
N ALA A 234 -4.30 -10.21 0.48
CA ALA A 234 -4.50 -10.27 1.92
C ALA A 234 -3.19 -9.96 2.66
N PRO A 235 -3.21 -9.07 3.67
CA PRO A 235 -2.04 -8.79 4.52
C PRO A 235 -1.93 -9.74 5.72
N ILE A 236 -2.85 -10.71 5.83
CA ILE A 236 -2.94 -11.69 6.91
C ILE A 236 -2.78 -13.08 6.32
N VAL A 237 -1.96 -13.89 6.99
CA VAL A 237 -1.68 -15.29 6.66
C VAL A 237 -1.88 -16.13 7.92
N GLY A 238 -2.77 -17.13 7.89
CA GLY A 238 -2.98 -18.06 9.01
C GLY A 238 -3.40 -17.36 10.31
N GLY A 239 -4.19 -16.29 10.21
CA GLY A 239 -4.61 -15.46 11.35
C GLY A 239 -3.51 -14.56 11.94
N LYS A 240 -2.40 -14.36 11.24
CA LYS A 240 -1.28 -13.50 11.66
C LYS A 240 -0.99 -12.44 10.61
N ALA A 241 -0.61 -11.24 11.04
CA ALA A 241 -0.01 -10.25 10.15
C ALA A 241 1.49 -10.56 10.01
N LEU A 242 2.03 -10.57 8.79
CA LEU A 242 3.45 -10.83 8.56
C LEU A 242 4.34 -9.72 9.13
N LYS A 243 3.87 -8.46 9.05
CA LYS A 243 4.48 -7.29 9.68
C LYS A 243 3.41 -6.30 10.13
N GLY A 244 3.73 -5.53 11.16
CA GLY A 244 2.87 -4.45 11.66
C GLY A 244 1.69 -4.95 12.50
N PRO A 245 0.81 -4.02 12.94
CA PRO A 245 -0.15 -4.29 14.01
C PRO A 245 -1.52 -4.78 13.52
N ALA A 246 -1.72 -5.07 12.23
CA ALA A 246 -3.05 -5.35 11.67
C ALA A 246 -3.84 -6.42 12.43
N ALA A 247 -3.21 -7.56 12.73
CA ALA A 247 -3.85 -8.64 13.50
C ALA A 247 -4.11 -8.29 14.97
N LYS A 248 -3.33 -7.36 15.57
CA LYS A 248 -3.60 -6.83 16.91
C LYS A 248 -4.81 -5.90 16.86
N MET A 249 -4.78 -4.91 15.99
CA MET A 249 -5.85 -3.93 15.82
C MET A 249 -7.19 -4.60 15.56
N MET A 250 -7.24 -5.59 14.66
CA MET A 250 -8.48 -6.32 14.39
C MET A 250 -9.05 -6.98 15.65
N ARG A 251 -8.22 -7.63 16.48
CA ARG A 251 -8.69 -8.24 17.73
C ARG A 251 -9.22 -7.20 18.71
N GLU A 252 -8.54 -6.07 18.81
CA GLU A 252 -8.88 -4.99 19.74
C GLU A 252 -10.17 -4.26 19.32
N MET A 253 -10.38 -4.09 18.02
CA MET A 253 -11.62 -3.59 17.43
C MET A 253 -12.74 -4.64 17.38
N GLY A 254 -12.53 -5.84 17.96
CA GLY A 254 -13.54 -6.90 18.02
C GLY A 254 -13.81 -7.63 16.69
N LEU A 255 -12.89 -7.52 15.71
CA LEU A 255 -12.99 -8.13 14.40
C LEU A 255 -12.27 -9.49 14.33
N PRO A 256 -12.83 -10.49 13.63
CA PRO A 256 -12.14 -11.75 13.38
C PRO A 256 -10.88 -11.54 12.53
N VAL A 257 -9.73 -12.06 12.95
CA VAL A 257 -8.45 -11.96 12.21
C VAL A 257 -8.41 -12.98 11.08
N THR A 258 -9.11 -12.69 9.99
CA THR A 258 -9.20 -13.59 8.82
C THR A 258 -9.11 -12.81 7.52
N PRO A 259 -8.63 -13.43 6.43
CA PRO A 259 -8.69 -12.83 5.10
C PRO A 259 -10.12 -12.50 4.65
N VAL A 260 -11.13 -13.25 5.11
CA VAL A 260 -12.56 -12.99 4.81
C VAL A 260 -13.00 -11.63 5.36
N THR A 261 -12.60 -11.30 6.60
CA THR A 261 -12.87 -10.01 7.22
C THR A 261 -12.25 -8.87 6.40
N ILE A 262 -11.03 -9.06 5.90
CA ILE A 262 -10.34 -8.07 5.06
C ILE A 262 -11.04 -7.90 3.71
N ALA A 263 -11.45 -9.01 3.07
CA ALA A 263 -12.20 -8.94 1.82
C ALA A 263 -13.53 -8.18 2.01
N ALA A 264 -14.22 -8.41 3.13
CA ALA A 264 -15.45 -7.71 3.48
C ALA A 264 -15.24 -6.22 3.78
N HIS A 265 -14.08 -5.82 4.34
CA HIS A 265 -13.71 -4.41 4.54
C HIS A 265 -13.64 -3.64 3.21
N TYR A 266 -13.26 -4.32 2.13
CA TYR A 266 -13.22 -3.77 0.79
C TYR A 266 -14.45 -4.09 -0.06
N ASP A 267 -15.58 -4.46 0.55
CA ASP A 267 -16.80 -4.79 -0.18
C ASP A 267 -17.27 -3.64 -1.07
N GLY A 268 -17.75 -3.98 -2.27
CA GLY A 268 -18.11 -3.03 -3.32
C GLY A 268 -16.94 -2.31 -4.00
N LEU A 269 -15.69 -2.51 -3.55
CA LEU A 269 -14.50 -1.92 -4.17
C LEU A 269 -13.78 -2.92 -5.09
N LEU A 270 -13.56 -4.16 -4.65
CA LEU A 270 -12.72 -5.13 -5.36
C LEU A 270 -13.49 -6.04 -6.31
N ASP A 271 -12.84 -6.42 -7.41
CA ASP A 271 -13.31 -7.43 -8.38
C ASP A 271 -12.75 -8.83 -8.07
N GLY A 272 -11.65 -8.90 -7.31
CA GLY A 272 -11.05 -10.16 -6.90
C GLY A 272 -10.15 -10.03 -5.68
N PHE A 273 -9.89 -11.15 -5.01
CA PHE A 273 -9.12 -11.19 -3.78
C PHE A 273 -8.07 -12.31 -3.82
N ILE A 274 -6.87 -12.03 -3.32
CA ILE A 274 -5.75 -12.97 -3.35
C ILE A 274 -5.40 -13.30 -1.90
N LEU A 275 -5.41 -14.58 -1.55
CA LEU A 275 -5.11 -15.07 -0.20
C LEU A 275 -4.03 -16.14 -0.23
N ASP A 276 -3.39 -16.34 0.92
CA ASP A 276 -2.30 -17.30 1.06
C ASP A 276 -2.79 -18.75 0.98
N MET A 277 -1.88 -19.67 0.62
CA MET A 277 -2.14 -21.11 0.67
C MET A 277 -2.51 -21.59 2.08
N GLU A 278 -1.97 -20.96 3.13
CA GLU A 278 -2.35 -21.27 4.52
C GLU A 278 -3.83 -20.98 4.82
N ASP A 279 -4.43 -20.03 4.10
CA ASP A 279 -5.82 -19.63 4.25
C ASP A 279 -6.74 -20.21 3.16
N ALA A 280 -6.32 -21.25 2.43
CA ALA A 280 -7.08 -21.80 1.29
C ALA A 280 -8.56 -22.09 1.61
N ALA A 281 -8.85 -22.58 2.82
CA ALA A 281 -10.23 -22.87 3.28
C ALA A 281 -11.11 -21.60 3.42
N ALA A 282 -10.50 -20.43 3.57
CA ALA A 282 -11.20 -19.15 3.62
C ALA A 282 -11.69 -18.69 2.24
N ALA A 283 -11.12 -19.20 1.14
CA ALA A 283 -11.47 -18.81 -0.22
C ALA A 283 -12.98 -18.97 -0.52
N ASP A 284 -13.59 -20.07 -0.06
CA ASP A 284 -15.02 -20.36 -0.26
C ASP A 284 -15.96 -19.36 0.43
N HIS A 285 -15.43 -18.59 1.39
CA HIS A 285 -16.18 -17.60 2.17
C HIS A 285 -15.99 -16.17 1.65
N VAL A 286 -15.09 -15.97 0.69
CA VAL A 286 -14.88 -14.67 0.02
C VAL A 286 -15.98 -14.47 -1.02
N ARG A 287 -16.63 -13.30 -1.02
CA ARG A 287 -17.81 -13.00 -1.85
C ARG A 287 -17.49 -12.61 -3.31
N MET A 288 -16.22 -12.59 -3.66
CA MET A 288 -15.72 -12.31 -5.00
C MET A 288 -14.77 -13.44 -5.45
N PRO A 289 -14.45 -13.52 -6.76
CA PRO A 289 -13.42 -14.43 -7.23
C PRO A 289 -12.15 -14.35 -6.39
N ALA A 290 -11.63 -15.50 -6.01
CA ALA A 290 -10.46 -15.61 -5.16
C ALA A 290 -9.34 -16.39 -5.85
N LEU A 291 -8.10 -15.94 -5.65
CA LEU A 291 -6.88 -16.68 -5.99
C LEU A 291 -6.20 -17.11 -4.69
N VAL A 292 -5.89 -18.39 -4.60
CA VAL A 292 -5.05 -18.95 -3.53
C VAL A 292 -3.63 -19.15 -4.08
N THR A 293 -2.63 -18.51 -3.48
CA THR A 293 -1.22 -18.62 -3.92
C THR A 293 -0.25 -18.30 -2.77
N ASN A 294 1.07 -18.45 -2.96
CA ASN A 294 2.04 -18.01 -1.96
C ASN A 294 2.08 -16.48 -1.92
N THR A 295 1.75 -15.88 -0.78
CA THR A 295 1.77 -14.42 -0.58
C THR A 295 2.95 -13.94 0.25
N ILE A 296 3.74 -14.87 0.82
CA ILE A 296 4.90 -14.55 1.65
C ILE A 296 6.09 -14.19 0.76
N MET A 297 6.47 -12.90 0.78
CA MET A 297 7.58 -12.35 -0.02
C MET A 297 8.88 -12.24 0.77
N THR A 298 9.73 -13.27 0.75
CA THR A 298 11.05 -13.26 1.42
C THR A 298 12.18 -12.86 0.48
N THR A 299 12.12 -13.28 -0.78
CA THR A 299 13.12 -13.02 -1.82
C THR A 299 12.57 -12.10 -2.92
N LEU A 300 13.41 -11.73 -3.90
CA LEU A 300 12.92 -11.05 -5.10
C LEU A 300 12.04 -11.97 -5.95
N ASP A 301 12.39 -13.26 -6.05
CA ASP A 301 11.64 -14.25 -6.82
C ASP A 301 10.22 -14.43 -6.25
N ASP A 302 10.07 -14.43 -4.92
CA ASP A 302 8.73 -14.47 -4.30
C ASP A 302 7.88 -13.25 -4.68
N LYS A 303 8.50 -12.06 -4.70
CA LYS A 303 7.81 -10.80 -5.08
C LYS A 303 7.38 -10.85 -6.55
N VAL A 304 8.26 -11.34 -7.42
CA VAL A 304 8.00 -11.53 -8.86
C VAL A 304 6.86 -12.51 -9.07
N ALA A 305 6.92 -13.68 -8.44
CA ALA A 305 5.89 -14.72 -8.57
C ALA A 305 4.52 -14.23 -8.12
N LEU A 306 4.44 -13.54 -6.97
CA LEU A 306 3.18 -12.96 -6.50
C LEU A 306 2.66 -11.84 -7.42
N ALA A 307 3.54 -11.00 -7.95
CA ALA A 307 3.18 -9.95 -8.90
C ALA A 307 2.60 -10.53 -10.20
N GLU A 308 3.26 -11.53 -10.79
CA GLU A 308 2.76 -12.21 -12.00
C GLU A 308 1.41 -12.87 -11.73
N ALA A 309 1.28 -13.59 -10.62
CA ALA A 309 0.03 -14.26 -10.24
C ALA A 309 -1.12 -13.26 -10.07
N ALA A 310 -0.87 -12.13 -9.38
CA ALA A 310 -1.85 -11.08 -9.18
C ALA A 310 -2.30 -10.42 -10.50
N LEU A 311 -1.36 -10.12 -11.39
CA LEU A 311 -1.66 -9.50 -12.69
C LEU A 311 -2.39 -10.46 -13.63
N HIS A 312 -1.98 -11.72 -13.72
CA HIS A 312 -2.68 -12.73 -14.52
C HIS A 312 -4.09 -12.98 -14.00
N PHE A 313 -4.27 -13.04 -12.68
CA PHE A 313 -5.58 -13.16 -12.07
C PHE A 313 -6.48 -11.97 -12.40
N ALA A 314 -6.00 -10.74 -12.20
CA ALA A 314 -6.75 -9.53 -12.51
C ALA A 314 -7.16 -9.45 -13.99
N LEU A 315 -6.25 -9.77 -14.92
CA LEU A 315 -6.54 -9.80 -16.35
C LEU A 315 -7.55 -10.90 -16.74
N GLY A 316 -7.57 -12.01 -16.00
CA GLY A 316 -8.57 -13.07 -16.16
C GLY A 316 -9.99 -12.61 -15.82
N LEU A 317 -10.14 -11.71 -14.85
CA LEU A 317 -11.44 -11.17 -14.43
C LEU A 317 -12.09 -10.27 -15.50
N LYS A 318 -11.28 -9.46 -16.22
CA LYS A 318 -11.75 -8.66 -17.37
C LYS A 318 -12.48 -9.50 -18.42
N GLY A 319 -12.02 -10.74 -18.63
CA GLY A 319 -12.60 -11.67 -19.62
C GLY A 319 -13.96 -12.25 -19.23
N GLN A 320 -14.29 -12.29 -17.94
CA GLN A 320 -15.55 -12.86 -17.43
C GLN A 320 -16.69 -11.83 -17.42
N GLN A 321 -16.38 -10.53 -17.28
CA GLN A 321 -17.38 -9.46 -17.29
C GLN A 321 -18.04 -9.23 -18.67
N HIS A 322 -17.53 -9.82 -19.75
CA HIS A 322 -18.03 -9.65 -21.13
C HIS A 322 -18.84 -10.83 -21.70
N GLN A 323 -19.14 -11.88 -20.92
CA GLN A 323 -20.06 -12.93 -21.37
C GLN A 323 -21.50 -12.56 -20.97
N PRO A 324 -22.41 -12.33 -21.93
CA PRO A 324 -23.82 -12.20 -21.60
C PRO A 324 -24.31 -13.55 -21.06
N VAL A 325 -24.86 -13.55 -19.86
CA VAL A 325 -25.57 -14.71 -19.30
C VAL A 325 -26.67 -15.10 -20.28
N ALA A 326 -26.49 -16.21 -20.98
CA ALA A 326 -27.51 -16.76 -21.85
C ALA A 326 -28.73 -17.10 -20.98
N LYS A 327 -29.82 -16.33 -21.13
CA LYS A 327 -31.11 -16.66 -20.53
C LYS A 327 -31.59 -17.99 -21.11
N SER A 328 -31.42 -19.06 -20.34
CA SER A 328 -32.12 -20.33 -20.54
C SER A 328 -33.62 -20.07 -20.47
N ARG A 329 -34.28 -19.93 -21.63
CA ARG A 329 -35.73 -20.07 -21.76
C ARG A 329 -36.06 -21.56 -21.61
N ALA A 330 -36.50 -21.96 -20.43
CA ALA A 330 -37.26 -23.19 -20.29
C ALA A 330 -38.63 -22.96 -20.96
N ALA A 331 -38.82 -23.58 -22.12
CA ALA A 331 -40.12 -23.68 -22.76
C ALA A 331 -40.98 -24.66 -21.93
N ALA A 332 -42.01 -24.14 -21.27
CA ALA A 332 -43.15 -24.92 -20.88
C ALA A 332 -43.87 -25.37 -22.16
N ALA A 333 -43.83 -26.66 -22.46
CA ALA A 333 -44.71 -27.29 -23.41
C ALA A 333 -45.55 -28.33 -22.66
N ASN A 334 -46.82 -27.97 -22.44
CA ASN A 334 -47.90 -28.87 -22.09
C ASN A 334 -47.86 -30.14 -22.96
N ARG A 335 -47.89 -31.31 -22.32
CA ARG A 335 -48.77 -32.44 -22.64
C ARG A 335 -48.78 -33.42 -21.48
#